data_AF-A0A368GFJ1-F1
#
_entry.id   AF-A0A368GFJ1-F1
#
_cell.length_a   1.000
_cell.length_b   1.000
_cell.length_c   1.000
_cell.angle_alpha   90.00
_cell.angle_beta   90.00
_cell.angle_gamma   90.00
#
_symmetry.space_group_name_H-M   'P 1'
#
loop_
_entity.id
_entity.type
_entity.pdbx_description
1 polymer ?
#
loop_
_entity_poly.entity_id
_entity_poly.type
_entity_poly.pdbx_seq_one_letter_code
_entity_poly.pdbx_strand_id
1 'polypeptide(L)'
;MKELLLLFTVILLSGANAQNITNNAMKTIFKYSDPAAVDKLTTALNKDTTTAAQIKRVTSWIDKNLVKMGAKVPKGAIEGNKTAMVKYVTGFLNSRASLTKLVNKLFDAVKTVVPTAKATEMKKLLWKIDKETNNDLPKTESEFDKRVVPIIPKDKQSAVFSKLVSTKKDFLTKNPQDAKNLQWTFKGSTSSG
;
A
#
# COMPACT_ATOMS: atom_id res chain seq x y z
N MET A 1 -10.74 -42.42 23.56
CA MET A 1 -9.49 -42.32 22.79
C MET A 1 -9.85 -42.10 21.33
N LYS A 2 -9.31 -41.02 20.73
CA LYS A 2 -9.12 -40.78 19.28
C LYS A 2 -10.44 -40.74 18.46
N GLU A 3 -10.85 -39.63 17.84
CA GLU A 3 -10.05 -38.76 16.97
C GLU A 3 -10.43 -37.28 17.13
N LEU A 4 -9.39 -36.53 17.50
CA LEU A 4 -9.27 -35.09 17.38
C LEU A 4 -8.88 -34.79 15.92
N LEU A 5 -9.22 -33.59 15.45
CA LEU A 5 -8.35 -32.80 14.57
C LEU A 5 -8.41 -33.03 13.04
N LEU A 6 -9.48 -32.61 12.33
CA LEU A 6 -9.34 -32.33 10.88
C LEU A 6 -10.42 -31.42 10.25
N LEU A 7 -10.83 -30.36 10.96
CA LEU A 7 -11.69 -29.31 10.38
C LEU A 7 -11.18 -27.88 10.67
N PHE A 8 -9.86 -27.74 10.87
CA PHE A 8 -9.18 -26.45 11.06
C PHE A 8 -8.13 -26.13 9.97
N THR A 9 -8.08 -26.92 8.89
CA THR A 9 -7.04 -26.81 7.85
C THR A 9 -7.48 -26.07 6.58
N VAL A 10 -8.54 -25.25 6.64
CA VAL A 10 -8.99 -24.39 5.51
C VAL A 10 -9.30 -22.95 5.98
N ILE A 11 -8.57 -22.42 6.97
CA ILE A 11 -8.73 -21.02 7.42
C ILE A 11 -7.44 -20.18 7.35
N LEU A 12 -6.28 -20.74 6.97
CA LEU A 12 -4.99 -20.02 7.06
C LEU A 12 -4.23 -19.78 5.75
N LEU A 13 -4.87 -19.90 4.58
CA LEU A 13 -4.26 -19.51 3.28
C LEU A 13 -4.80 -18.20 2.68
N SER A 14 -5.70 -17.48 3.37
CA SER A 14 -6.16 -16.15 2.97
C SER A 14 -5.71 -15.02 3.90
N GLY A 15 -4.87 -15.32 4.90
CA GLY A 15 -4.14 -14.34 5.70
C GLY A 15 -2.93 -13.71 4.99
N ALA A 16 -2.87 -13.80 3.65
CA ALA A 16 -1.83 -13.15 2.87
C ALA A 16 -1.95 -11.63 3.01
N ASN A 17 -1.17 -11.09 3.94
CA ASN A 17 -0.74 -9.69 4.09
C ASN A 17 -1.49 -8.71 3.19
N ALA A 18 -2.61 -8.17 3.67
CA ALA A 18 -3.40 -7.16 2.95
C ALA A 18 -2.60 -5.84 2.70
N GLN A 19 -1.35 -5.76 3.17
CA GLN A 19 -0.40 -4.66 2.98
C GLN A 19 0.43 -4.79 1.70
N ASN A 20 0.34 -5.93 1.00
CA ASN A 20 1.18 -6.26 -0.15
C ASN A 20 1.07 -5.26 -1.29
N ILE A 21 2.19 -5.09 -2.00
CA ILE A 21 2.26 -4.40 -3.27
C ILE A 21 1.51 -5.25 -4.32
N THR A 22 0.62 -4.62 -5.07
CA THR A 22 -0.14 -5.27 -6.15
C THR A 22 0.66 -5.35 -7.43
N ASN A 23 0.43 -6.41 -8.21
CA ASN A 23 1.03 -6.57 -9.53
C ASN A 23 0.66 -5.41 -10.46
N ASN A 24 -0.58 -4.93 -10.40
CA ASN A 24 -1.05 -3.81 -11.21
C ASN A 24 -0.34 -2.51 -10.84
N ALA A 25 -0.10 -2.22 -9.55
CA ALA A 25 0.72 -1.07 -9.14
C ALA A 25 2.10 -1.10 -9.80
N MET A 26 2.76 -2.26 -9.74
CA MET A 26 4.11 -2.43 -10.29
C MET A 26 4.12 -2.39 -11.81
N LYS A 27 3.09 -2.92 -12.49
CA LYS A 27 2.92 -2.80 -13.94
C LYS A 27 2.66 -1.37 -14.37
N THR A 28 1.97 -0.57 -13.58
CA THR A 28 1.81 0.87 -13.82
C THR A 28 3.14 1.60 -13.71
N ILE A 29 3.95 1.31 -12.68
CA ILE A 29 5.29 1.89 -12.51
C ILE A 29 6.20 1.48 -13.67
N PHE A 30 6.21 0.20 -14.03
CA PHE A 30 7.09 -0.38 -15.04
C PHE A 30 6.35 -0.71 -16.34
N LYS A 31 5.59 0.26 -16.87
CA LYS A 31 4.67 0.04 -18.00
C LYS A 31 5.32 -0.42 -19.32
N TYR A 32 6.62 -0.19 -19.49
CA TYR A 32 7.38 -0.64 -20.67
C TYR A 32 8.25 -1.88 -20.41
N SER A 33 8.23 -2.43 -19.20
CA SER A 33 8.87 -3.71 -18.90
C SER A 33 8.03 -4.90 -19.38
N ASP A 34 8.62 -6.09 -19.37
CA ASP A 34 7.88 -7.33 -19.56
C ASP A 34 6.94 -7.57 -18.36
N PRO A 35 5.61 -7.66 -18.55
CA PRO A 35 4.66 -7.89 -17.47
C PRO A 35 4.96 -9.13 -16.62
N ALA A 36 5.47 -10.21 -17.22
CA ALA A 36 5.81 -11.43 -16.48
C ALA A 36 7.04 -11.24 -15.58
N ALA A 37 8.02 -10.45 -16.04
CA ALA A 37 9.17 -10.07 -15.22
C ALA A 37 8.76 -9.16 -14.05
N VAL A 38 7.80 -8.25 -14.29
CA VAL A 38 7.23 -7.38 -13.25
C VAL A 38 6.45 -8.18 -12.20
N ASP A 39 5.66 -9.18 -12.60
CA ASP A 39 4.94 -10.05 -11.65
C ASP A 39 5.90 -10.85 -10.74
N LYS A 40 6.99 -11.37 -11.32
CA LYS A 40 8.05 -12.06 -10.56
C LYS A 40 8.74 -11.11 -9.58
N LEU A 41 9.07 -9.89 -10.01
CA LEU A 41 9.63 -8.86 -9.14
C LEU A 41 8.67 -8.56 -7.99
N THR A 42 7.40 -8.31 -8.28
CA THR A 42 6.38 -7.96 -7.27
C THR A 42 6.26 -9.05 -6.20
N THR A 43 6.21 -10.31 -6.63
CA THR A 43 6.19 -11.46 -5.72
C THR A 43 7.43 -11.50 -4.83
N ALA A 44 8.61 -11.21 -5.38
CA ALA A 44 9.85 -11.18 -4.61
C ALA A 44 9.90 -10.01 -3.61
N LEU A 45 9.45 -8.81 -4.01
CA LEU A 45 9.39 -7.63 -3.13
C LEU A 45 8.46 -7.84 -1.94
N ASN A 46 7.33 -8.53 -2.13
CA ASN A 46 6.40 -8.86 -1.04
C ASN A 46 6.95 -9.93 -0.06
N LYS A 47 8.07 -10.60 -0.40
CA LYS A 47 8.77 -11.52 0.50
C LYS A 47 9.91 -10.85 1.27
N ASP A 48 10.38 -9.69 0.81
CA ASP A 48 11.42 -8.95 1.49
C ASP A 48 10.85 -8.33 2.78
N THR A 49 11.58 -8.46 3.90
CA THR A 49 11.13 -8.03 5.22
C THR A 49 11.42 -6.56 5.54
N THR A 50 12.22 -5.88 4.72
CA THR A 50 12.59 -4.48 4.92
C THR A 50 12.48 -3.67 3.63
N THR A 51 12.13 -2.39 3.75
CA THR A 51 12.09 -1.47 2.61
C THR A 51 13.47 -1.30 1.96
N ALA A 52 14.55 -1.38 2.74
CA ALA A 52 15.91 -1.36 2.21
C ALA A 52 16.21 -2.57 1.29
N ALA A 53 15.78 -3.78 1.68
CA ALA A 53 15.91 -4.97 0.85
C ALA A 53 15.08 -4.86 -0.44
N GLN A 54 13.84 -4.34 -0.35
CA GLN A 54 12.99 -4.07 -1.50
C GLN A 54 13.66 -3.09 -2.48
N ILE A 55 14.20 -1.97 -1.98
CA ILE A 55 14.89 -0.95 -2.78
C ILE A 55 16.11 -1.54 -3.47
N LYS A 56 16.94 -2.32 -2.74
CA LYS A 56 18.11 -3.00 -3.31
C LYS A 56 17.68 -3.93 -4.46
N ARG A 57 16.67 -4.76 -4.24
CA ARG A 57 16.17 -5.72 -5.24
C ARG A 57 15.65 -5.01 -6.49
N VAL A 58 14.79 -4.01 -6.34
CA VAL A 58 14.22 -3.32 -7.51
C VAL A 58 15.29 -2.55 -8.29
N THR A 59 16.27 -1.97 -7.60
CA THR A 59 17.40 -1.29 -8.25
C THR A 59 18.19 -2.26 -9.13
N SER A 60 18.59 -3.42 -8.61
CA SER A 60 19.28 -4.44 -9.40
C SER A 60 18.42 -5.02 -10.53
N TRP A 61 17.10 -5.09 -10.35
CA TRP A 61 16.18 -5.57 -11.38
C TRP A 61 16.05 -4.57 -12.54
N ILE A 62 15.99 -3.27 -12.25
CA ILE A 62 15.88 -2.18 -13.24
C ILE A 62 17.02 -2.26 -14.26
N ASP A 63 18.24 -2.59 -13.84
CA ASP A 63 19.40 -2.61 -14.73
C ASP A 63 19.23 -3.50 -15.95
N LYS A 64 18.44 -4.57 -15.82
CA LYS A 64 18.24 -5.60 -16.84
C LYS A 64 16.83 -5.61 -17.44
N ASN A 65 15.83 -5.10 -16.73
CA ASN A 65 14.41 -5.33 -17.08
C ASN A 65 13.59 -4.04 -17.26
N LEU A 66 14.20 -2.85 -17.14
CA LEU A 66 13.46 -1.60 -17.16
C LEU A 66 12.63 -1.39 -18.42
N VAL A 67 13.13 -1.82 -19.57
CA VAL A 67 12.44 -1.74 -20.85
C VAL A 67 12.57 -3.09 -21.54
N LYS A 68 11.44 -3.69 -21.95
CA LYS A 68 11.48 -4.93 -22.72
C LYS A 68 12.06 -4.68 -24.12
N MET A 69 12.69 -5.71 -24.68
CA MET A 69 13.22 -5.65 -26.04
C MET A 69 12.13 -5.22 -27.04
N GLY A 70 12.47 -4.28 -27.93
CA GLY A 70 11.55 -3.76 -28.95
C GLY A 70 10.50 -2.76 -28.47
N ALA A 71 10.42 -2.44 -27.17
CA ALA A 71 9.53 -1.38 -26.70
C ALA A 71 10.03 0.01 -27.10
N LYS A 72 9.13 0.83 -27.65
CA LYS A 72 9.39 2.26 -27.92
C LYS A 72 8.99 3.08 -26.70
N VAL A 73 9.96 3.63 -26.00
CA VAL A 73 9.74 4.56 -24.89
C VAL A 73 9.76 6.00 -25.45
N PRO A 74 8.72 6.83 -25.18
CA PRO A 74 8.72 8.21 -25.62
C PRO A 74 9.94 8.98 -25.11
N LYS A 75 10.50 9.84 -25.97
CA LYS A 75 11.67 10.66 -25.60
C LYS A 75 11.33 11.53 -24.38
N GLY A 76 12.21 11.52 -23.38
CA GLY A 76 12.02 12.27 -22.13
C GLY A 76 11.11 11.59 -21.10
N ALA A 77 10.50 10.43 -21.41
CA ALA A 77 9.76 9.66 -20.42
C ALA A 77 10.69 9.10 -19.35
N ILE A 78 10.25 9.12 -18.08
CA ILE A 78 11.09 8.64 -16.98
C ILE A 78 11.38 7.16 -17.08
N GLU A 79 10.47 6.40 -17.68
CA GLU A 79 10.55 4.95 -17.82
C GLU A 79 11.72 4.49 -18.70
N GLY A 80 12.34 5.41 -19.46
CA GLY A 80 13.60 5.17 -20.18
C GLY A 80 14.85 5.61 -19.41
N ASN A 81 14.71 6.24 -18.24
CA ASN A 81 15.80 6.77 -17.43
C ASN A 81 15.95 5.98 -16.13
N LYS A 82 17.00 5.16 -16.04
CA LYS A 82 17.27 4.28 -14.89
C LYS A 82 17.29 5.03 -13.56
N THR A 83 18.04 6.12 -13.46
CA THR A 83 18.16 6.92 -12.22
C THR A 83 16.82 7.51 -11.79
N ALA A 84 16.05 8.05 -12.74
CA ALA A 84 14.73 8.58 -12.47
C ALA A 84 13.76 7.49 -11.99
N MET A 85 13.83 6.29 -12.58
CA MET A 85 12.99 5.15 -12.21
C MET A 85 13.34 4.57 -10.85
N VAL A 86 14.63 4.44 -10.52
CA VAL A 86 15.08 4.04 -9.19
C VAL A 86 14.56 5.02 -8.14
N LYS A 87 14.68 6.33 -8.37
CA LYS A 87 14.13 7.36 -7.48
C LYS A 87 12.61 7.24 -7.35
N TYR A 88 11.92 7.04 -8.47
CA TYR A 88 10.47 6.98 -8.50
C TYR A 88 9.91 5.78 -7.73
N VAL A 89 10.43 4.57 -7.97
CA VAL A 89 10.00 3.36 -7.26
C VAL A 89 10.46 3.33 -5.80
N THR A 90 11.61 3.94 -5.49
CA THR A 90 12.03 4.12 -4.09
C THR A 90 11.02 4.98 -3.32
N GLY A 91 10.53 6.06 -3.95
CA GLY A 91 9.45 6.88 -3.38
C GLY A 91 8.18 6.08 -3.11
N PHE A 92 7.78 5.21 -4.05
CA PHE A 92 6.63 4.32 -3.88
C PHE A 92 6.80 3.39 -2.67
N LEU A 93 7.92 2.66 -2.61
CA LEU A 93 8.20 1.71 -1.54
C LEU A 93 8.26 2.39 -0.16
N ASN A 94 8.87 3.58 -0.09
CA ASN A 94 8.88 4.38 1.13
C ASN A 94 7.47 4.84 1.53
N SER A 95 6.63 5.24 0.57
CA SER A 95 5.21 5.56 0.82
C SER A 95 4.46 4.37 1.41
N ARG A 96 4.64 3.16 0.86
CA ARG A 96 4.03 1.92 1.39
C ARG A 96 4.43 1.64 2.84
N ALA A 97 5.72 1.81 3.15
CA ALA A 97 6.22 1.64 4.51
C ALA A 97 5.64 2.68 5.47
N SER A 98 5.61 3.96 5.09
CA SER A 98 5.03 5.05 5.88
C SER A 98 3.52 4.87 6.09
N LEU A 99 2.78 4.40 5.07
CA LEU A 99 1.35 4.10 5.18
C LEU A 99 1.08 3.00 6.20
N THR A 100 1.90 1.95 6.21
CA THR A 100 1.77 0.85 7.17
C THR A 100 1.91 1.35 8.62
N LYS A 101 2.89 2.23 8.89
CA LYS A 101 3.06 2.87 10.20
C LYS A 101 1.84 3.72 10.58
N LEU A 102 1.39 4.59 9.66
CA LEU A 102 0.23 5.46 9.90
C LEU A 102 -1.02 4.65 10.20
N VAL A 103 -1.34 3.65 9.37
CA VAL A 103 -2.53 2.79 9.53
C VAL A 103 -2.50 2.06 10.88
N ASN A 104 -1.34 1.53 11.29
CA ASN A 104 -1.21 0.93 12.62
C ASN A 104 -1.52 1.96 13.72
N LYS A 105 -0.91 3.14 13.65
CA LYS A 105 -1.13 4.20 14.65
C LYS A 105 -2.60 4.66 14.71
N LEU A 106 -3.23 4.85 13.56
CA LEU A 106 -4.63 5.27 13.45
C LEU A 106 -5.55 4.25 14.12
N PHE A 107 -5.44 2.97 13.77
CA PHE A 107 -6.35 1.97 14.30
C PHE A 107 -6.02 1.52 15.72
N ASP A 108 -4.79 1.70 16.19
CA ASP A 108 -4.48 1.59 17.62
C ASP A 108 -5.16 2.70 18.43
N ALA A 109 -5.17 3.93 17.91
CA ALA A 109 -5.85 5.05 18.55
C ALA A 109 -7.39 4.89 18.53
N VAL A 110 -7.97 4.39 17.44
CA VAL A 110 -9.42 4.16 17.30
C VAL A 110 -9.95 3.12 18.29
N LYS A 111 -9.14 2.15 18.74
CA LYS A 111 -9.53 1.18 19.79
C LYS A 111 -9.94 1.85 21.12
N THR A 112 -9.58 3.12 21.33
CA THR A 112 -9.98 3.88 22.53
C THR A 112 -11.42 4.39 22.48
N VAL A 113 -12.08 4.36 21.31
CA VAL A 113 -13.43 4.92 21.12
C VAL A 113 -14.44 3.91 20.57
N VAL A 114 -13.98 2.78 20.05
CA VAL A 114 -14.82 1.66 19.58
C VAL A 114 -14.23 0.31 19.97
N PRO A 115 -15.03 -0.77 20.00
CA PRO A 115 -14.51 -2.11 20.28
C PRO A 115 -13.36 -2.52 19.34
N THR A 116 -12.39 -3.27 19.86
CA THR A 116 -11.21 -3.73 19.10
C THR A 116 -11.56 -4.47 17.81
N ALA A 117 -12.65 -5.26 17.82
CA ALA A 117 -13.14 -5.95 16.64
C ALA A 117 -13.52 -4.97 15.52
N LYS A 118 -14.18 -3.84 15.87
CA LYS A 118 -14.56 -2.80 14.91
C LYS A 118 -13.36 -2.05 14.36
N ALA A 119 -12.40 -1.68 15.20
CA ALA A 119 -11.14 -1.10 14.72
C ALA A 119 -10.40 -2.04 13.76
N THR A 120 -10.47 -3.36 14.01
CA THR A 120 -9.88 -4.39 13.16
C THR A 120 -10.63 -4.55 11.83
N GLU A 121 -11.96 -4.52 11.85
CA GLU A 121 -12.80 -4.51 10.63
C GLU A 121 -12.49 -3.30 9.75
N MET A 122 -12.39 -2.10 10.33
CA MET A 122 -12.03 -0.88 9.61
C MET A 122 -10.62 -0.97 9.00
N LYS A 123 -9.64 -1.47 9.76
CA LYS A 123 -8.27 -1.68 9.25
C LYS A 123 -8.24 -2.67 8.09
N LYS A 124 -9.00 -3.77 8.18
CA LYS A 124 -9.15 -4.75 7.10
C LYS A 124 -9.79 -4.12 5.87
N LEU A 125 -10.83 -3.29 6.06
CA LEU A 125 -11.46 -2.55 4.96
C LEU A 125 -10.45 -1.65 4.25
N LEU A 126 -9.65 -0.86 4.98
CA LEU A 126 -8.64 0.02 4.38
C LEU A 126 -7.69 -0.76 3.48
N TRP A 127 -7.14 -1.87 3.97
CA TRP A 127 -6.21 -2.68 3.18
C TRP A 127 -6.87 -3.40 2.01
N LYS A 128 -8.14 -3.79 2.15
CA LYS A 128 -8.92 -4.33 1.04
C LYS A 128 -9.07 -3.28 -0.06
N ILE A 129 -9.48 -2.06 0.30
CA ILE A 129 -9.63 -0.94 -0.64
C ILE A 129 -8.28 -0.62 -1.28
N ASP A 130 -7.21 -0.56 -0.50
CA ASP A 130 -5.87 -0.29 -1.01
C ASP A 130 -5.41 -1.31 -2.06
N LYS A 131 -5.81 -2.57 -1.91
CA LYS A 131 -5.58 -3.59 -2.94
C LYS A 131 -6.46 -3.35 -4.18
N GLU A 132 -7.74 -3.03 -4.00
CA GLU A 132 -8.70 -2.76 -5.09
C GLU A 132 -8.30 -1.53 -5.93
N THR A 133 -7.71 -0.51 -5.30
CA THR A 133 -7.23 0.71 -5.94
C THR A 133 -5.79 0.59 -6.47
N ASN A 134 -5.20 -0.62 -6.44
CA ASN A 134 -3.83 -0.89 -6.88
C ASN A 134 -2.80 -0.01 -6.16
N ASN A 135 -2.92 0.10 -4.84
CA ASN A 135 -2.05 0.87 -3.94
C ASN A 135 -2.01 2.38 -4.24
N ASP A 136 -3.01 2.93 -4.93
CA ASP A 136 -3.16 4.36 -5.21
C ASP A 136 -3.77 5.07 -3.99
N LEU A 137 -2.91 5.62 -3.13
CA LEU A 137 -3.30 6.17 -1.83
C LEU A 137 -4.41 7.22 -1.90
N PRO A 138 -4.37 8.25 -2.78
CA PRO A 138 -5.48 9.19 -2.94
C PRO A 138 -6.84 8.51 -3.20
N LYS A 139 -6.86 7.48 -4.07
CA LYS A 139 -8.09 6.72 -4.32
C LYS A 139 -8.48 5.86 -3.13
N THR A 140 -7.50 5.25 -2.45
CA THR A 140 -7.72 4.47 -1.23
C THR A 140 -8.40 5.32 -0.14
N GLU A 141 -7.90 6.53 0.11
CA GLU A 141 -8.46 7.44 1.12
C GLU A 141 -9.91 7.82 0.76
N SER A 142 -10.14 8.24 -0.50
CA SER A 142 -11.49 8.61 -0.96
C SER A 142 -12.51 7.48 -0.84
N GLU A 143 -12.13 6.25 -1.21
CA GLU A 143 -13.02 5.09 -1.11
C GLU A 143 -13.20 4.60 0.32
N PHE A 144 -12.18 4.73 1.17
CA PHE A 144 -12.26 4.38 2.58
C PHE A 144 -13.27 5.27 3.31
N ASP A 145 -13.22 6.58 3.11
CA ASP A 145 -14.12 7.53 3.76
C ASP A 145 -15.59 7.23 3.44
N LYS A 146 -15.89 6.83 2.20
CA LYS A 146 -17.25 6.43 1.78
C LYS A 146 -17.71 5.13 2.42
N ARG A 147 -16.81 4.13 2.52
CA ARG A 147 -17.17 2.75 2.87
C ARG A 147 -17.02 2.43 4.35
N VAL A 148 -16.32 3.26 5.12
CA VAL A 148 -16.09 3.02 6.55
C VAL A 148 -17.28 3.41 7.42
N VAL A 149 -18.05 4.43 7.03
CA VAL A 149 -19.23 4.93 7.77
C VAL A 149 -20.18 3.80 8.24
N PRO A 150 -20.63 2.86 7.39
CA PRO A 150 -21.55 1.81 7.81
C PRO A 150 -20.94 0.77 8.76
N ILE A 151 -19.62 0.70 8.90
CA ILE A 151 -18.94 -0.21 9.83
C ILE A 151 -18.94 0.35 11.27
N ILE A 152 -18.96 1.68 11.40
CA ILE A 152 -18.85 2.37 12.67
C ILE A 152 -20.25 2.44 13.33
N PRO A 153 -20.40 2.08 14.62
CA PRO A 153 -21.64 2.31 15.36
C PRO A 153 -22.08 3.78 15.25
N LYS A 154 -23.36 4.03 14.97
CA LYS A 154 -23.89 5.38 14.66
C LYS A 154 -23.53 6.40 15.75
N ASP A 155 -23.64 6.02 17.02
CA ASP A 155 -23.33 6.84 18.19
C ASP A 155 -21.81 7.11 18.38
N LYS A 156 -20.95 6.40 17.65
CA LYS A 156 -19.48 6.52 17.74
C LYS A 156 -18.84 7.20 16.53
N GLN A 157 -19.59 7.47 15.46
CA GLN A 157 -19.03 7.99 14.20
C GLN A 157 -18.21 9.28 14.40
N SER A 158 -18.79 10.28 15.08
CA SER A 158 -18.09 11.55 15.33
C SER A 158 -16.79 11.36 16.13
N ALA A 159 -16.82 10.53 17.17
CA ALA A 159 -15.65 10.22 18.00
C ALA A 159 -14.56 9.50 17.20
N VAL A 160 -14.93 8.55 16.35
CA VAL A 160 -14.01 7.82 15.46
C VAL A 160 -13.34 8.77 14.47
N PHE A 161 -14.11 9.58 13.74
CA PHE A 161 -13.54 10.51 12.77
C PHE A 161 -12.66 11.57 13.43
N SER A 162 -13.08 12.12 14.56
CA SER A 162 -12.25 13.03 15.36
C SER A 162 -10.94 12.38 15.80
N LYS A 163 -10.98 11.11 16.22
CA LYS A 163 -9.79 10.36 16.61
C LYS A 163 -8.86 10.08 15.42
N LEU A 164 -9.40 9.69 14.26
CA LEU A 164 -8.62 9.47 13.03
C LEU A 164 -7.91 10.75 12.59
N VAL A 165 -8.63 11.88 12.52
CA VAL A 165 -8.08 13.18 12.09
C VAL A 165 -6.99 13.67 13.05
N SER A 166 -7.27 13.68 14.36
CA SER A 166 -6.30 14.12 15.37
C SER A 166 -5.06 13.23 15.41
N THR A 167 -5.23 11.91 15.30
CA THR A 167 -4.11 10.95 15.28
C THR A 167 -3.27 11.09 14.00
N LYS A 168 -3.90 11.27 12.83
CA LYS A 168 -3.19 11.53 11.57
C LYS A 168 -2.36 12.81 11.70
N LYS A 169 -2.96 13.90 12.17
CA LYS A 169 -2.27 15.19 12.38
C LYS A 169 -1.07 15.04 13.32
N ASP A 170 -1.26 14.45 14.50
CA ASP A 170 -0.18 14.25 15.47
C ASP A 170 0.97 13.40 14.91
N PHE A 171 0.64 12.29 14.25
CA PHE A 171 1.63 11.42 13.63
C PHE A 171 2.45 12.13 12.56
N LEU A 172 1.80 12.85 11.63
CA LEU A 172 2.47 13.51 10.53
C LEU A 172 3.35 14.68 10.99
N THR A 173 2.90 15.44 12.00
CA THR A 173 3.70 16.52 12.61
C THR A 173 4.98 15.97 13.25
N LYS A 174 4.89 14.84 13.96
CA LYS A 174 6.04 14.22 14.63
C LYS A 174 6.97 13.46 13.68
N ASN A 175 6.50 13.10 12.50
CA ASN A 175 7.23 12.26 11.54
C ASN A 175 7.26 12.92 10.15
N PRO A 176 8.01 14.03 9.98
CA PRO A 176 8.01 14.82 8.74
C PRO A 176 8.47 14.01 7.51
N GLN A 177 9.36 13.04 7.68
CA GLN A 177 9.77 12.17 6.57
C GLN A 177 8.64 11.22 6.14
N ASP A 178 7.89 10.64 7.08
CA ASP A 178 6.72 9.81 6.74
C ASP A 178 5.64 10.68 6.07
N ALA A 179 5.44 11.93 6.52
CA ALA A 179 4.54 12.88 5.87
C ALA A 179 4.94 13.17 4.42
N LYS A 180 6.24 13.37 4.15
CA LYS A 180 6.76 13.55 2.79
C LYS A 180 6.56 12.30 1.93
N ASN A 181 6.82 11.11 2.47
CA ASN A 181 6.67 9.85 1.74
C ASN A 181 5.22 9.62 1.30
N LEU A 182 4.25 9.95 2.16
CA LEU A 182 2.82 9.78 1.91
C LEU A 182 2.26 10.71 0.83
N GLN A 183 3.03 11.71 0.36
CA GLN A 183 2.67 12.56 -0.78
C GLN A 183 2.99 11.90 -2.13
N TRP A 184 3.60 10.72 -2.15
CA TRP A 184 3.89 10.02 -3.39
C TRP A 184 2.60 9.61 -4.11
N THR A 185 2.55 9.83 -5.43
CA THR A 185 1.41 9.46 -6.29
C THR A 185 1.86 8.82 -7.60
N PHE A 186 0.96 8.06 -8.24
CA PHE A 186 1.22 7.56 -9.59
C PHE A 186 1.29 8.72 -10.59
N LYS A 187 2.26 8.71 -11.50
CA LYS A 187 2.32 9.68 -12.59
C LYS A 187 1.10 9.51 -13.50
N GLY A 188 0.31 10.58 -13.63
CA GLY A 188 -1.00 10.57 -14.28
C GLY A 188 -2.19 10.70 -13.31
N SER A 189 -1.95 10.69 -12.00
CA SER A 189 -2.98 10.89 -10.96
C SER A 189 -3.13 12.35 -10.55
N THR A 190 -2.71 13.29 -11.40
CA THR A 190 -3.09 14.69 -11.21
C THR A 190 -4.61 14.74 -11.36
N SER A 191 -5.32 14.76 -10.24
CA SER A 191 -6.60 15.46 -10.18
C SER A 191 -6.28 16.87 -10.67
N SER A 192 -6.66 17.16 -11.91
CA SER A 192 -6.87 18.52 -12.38
C SER A 192 -7.87 19.17 -11.42
N GLY A 193 -7.32 19.86 -10.42
CA GLY A 193 -8.00 20.95 -9.72
C GLY A 193 -7.75 22.24 -10.47
#